data_AF-A0A0S2M3I0-F1
#
_entry.id   AF-A0A0S2M3I0-F1
#
_cell.length_a   1.000
_cell.length_b   1.000
_cell.length_c   1.000
_cell.angle_alpha   90.00
_cell.angle_beta   90.00
_cell.angle_gamma   90.00
#
_symmetry.space_group_name_H-M   'P 1'
#
loop_
_entity.id
_entity.type
_entity.pdbx_description
1 polymer ?
#
loop_
_entity_poly.entity_id
_entity_poly.type
_entity_poly.pdbx_seq_one_letter_code
_entity_poly.pdbx_strand_id
1 'polypeptide(L)'
;MNSAGNLYAYPSAKGGDLWNSKFISAGWAGVQQLTVADSNNDGRQDLFAVWADGRLTISFGQANGTLKTAQTIGTGWAQYDVVITQWKSGSAYPSIVAKNRATGQLFLYPNLDGTRFGTRQQIGSGWGSLTILAADFDGDKKQDLLARTSSGQMLLYRGTGTGGFISEARRVVGTGWSSMSHISGIAGHVGAGSYGVLARSTNGNLFYYPVLRNSWGAKLQIGTGGWQALKLGS
;
A
#
# COMPACT_ATOMS: atom_id res chain seq x y z
N MET A 1 -7.96 -9.64 6.09
CA MET A 1 -8.10 -11.11 5.94
C MET A 1 -7.80 -11.79 7.28
N ASN A 2 -8.62 -12.73 7.72
CA ASN A 2 -8.37 -13.49 8.95
C ASN A 2 -7.44 -14.71 8.72
N SER A 3 -7.13 -15.46 9.77
CA SER A 3 -6.26 -16.64 9.72
C SER A 3 -6.81 -17.80 8.87
N ALA A 4 -8.13 -17.89 8.70
CA ALA A 4 -8.78 -18.87 7.84
C ALA A 4 -8.73 -18.51 6.33
N GLY A 5 -8.16 -17.36 5.97
CA GLY A 5 -8.14 -16.90 4.58
C GLY A 5 -9.47 -16.30 4.13
N ASN A 6 -10.31 -15.83 5.06
CA ASN A 6 -11.51 -15.07 4.74
C ASN A 6 -11.18 -13.58 4.63
N LEU A 7 -11.57 -12.98 3.51
CA LEU A 7 -11.42 -11.56 3.24
C LEU A 7 -12.66 -10.79 3.69
N TYR A 8 -12.41 -9.68 4.37
CA TYR A 8 -13.43 -8.75 4.83
C TYR A 8 -13.02 -7.34 4.43
N ALA A 9 -14.00 -6.54 4.00
CA ALA A 9 -13.84 -5.10 3.82
C ALA A 9 -14.30 -4.39 5.08
N TYR A 10 -13.55 -3.37 5.50
CA TYR A 10 -13.90 -2.49 6.62
C TYR A 10 -14.11 -1.07 6.05
N PRO A 11 -15.36 -0.69 5.72
CA PRO A 11 -15.62 0.61 5.09
C PRO A 11 -15.36 1.76 6.06
N SER A 12 -14.81 2.86 5.56
CA SER A 12 -14.67 4.09 6.33
C SER A 12 -16.04 4.66 6.73
N ALA A 13 -16.17 5.03 8.00
CA ALA A 13 -17.33 5.71 8.55
C ALA A 13 -17.13 7.22 8.63
N LYS A 14 -18.23 7.97 8.72
CA LYS A 14 -18.19 9.42 8.90
C LYS A 14 -17.42 9.75 10.17
N GLY A 15 -16.52 10.74 10.11
CA GLY A 15 -15.68 11.12 11.24
C GLY A 15 -14.39 10.32 11.39
N GLY A 16 -14.09 9.41 10.44
CA GLY A 16 -12.80 8.70 10.38
C GLY A 16 -12.75 7.39 11.15
N ASP A 17 -13.89 6.88 11.63
CA ASP A 17 -14.00 5.53 12.21
C ASP A 17 -14.24 4.47 11.12
N LEU A 18 -14.50 3.21 11.49
CA LEU A 18 -14.83 2.11 10.58
C LEU A 18 -16.24 1.57 10.84
N TRP A 19 -16.96 1.26 9.76
CA TRP A 19 -18.22 0.50 9.84
C TRP A 19 -17.95 -0.98 10.13
N ASN A 20 -19.03 -1.71 10.42
CA ASN A 20 -18.99 -3.16 10.53
C ASN A 20 -18.38 -3.80 9.27
N SER A 21 -17.53 -4.81 9.50
CA SER A 21 -16.89 -5.52 8.41
C SER A 21 -17.90 -6.26 7.53
N LYS A 22 -17.69 -6.24 6.22
CA LYS A 22 -18.45 -7.03 5.26
C LYS A 22 -17.58 -8.19 4.75
N PHE A 23 -18.09 -9.42 4.85
CA PHE A 23 -17.44 -10.57 4.22
C PHE A 23 -17.45 -10.41 2.69
N ILE A 24 -16.30 -10.65 2.06
CA ILE A 24 -16.12 -10.51 0.60
C ILE A 24 -16.02 -11.89 -0.05
N SER A 25 -15.06 -12.70 0.39
CA SER A 25 -14.84 -14.05 -0.15
C SER A 25 -13.87 -14.85 0.72
N ALA A 26 -13.87 -16.17 0.54
CA ALA A 26 -12.90 -17.11 1.10
C ALA A 26 -11.80 -17.43 0.08
N GLY A 27 -10.83 -18.27 0.47
CA GLY A 27 -9.80 -18.80 -0.44
C GLY A 27 -8.51 -17.99 -0.50
N TRP A 28 -8.28 -17.08 0.45
CA TRP A 28 -7.08 -16.24 0.49
C TRP A 28 -5.96 -16.82 1.39
N ALA A 29 -6.11 -18.06 1.84
CA ALA A 29 -5.06 -18.74 2.61
C ALA A 29 -3.76 -18.81 1.79
N GLY A 30 -2.64 -18.43 2.41
CA GLY A 30 -1.33 -18.37 1.74
C GLY A 30 -0.95 -17.01 1.15
N VAL A 31 -1.84 -16.01 1.17
CA VAL A 31 -1.46 -14.64 0.81
C VAL A 31 -0.47 -14.06 1.82
N GLN A 32 0.61 -13.47 1.31
CA GLN A 32 1.64 -12.78 2.11
C GLN A 32 1.36 -11.28 2.22
N GLN A 33 0.86 -10.64 1.17
CA GLN A 33 0.56 -9.21 1.15
C GLN A 33 -0.73 -8.93 0.37
N LEU A 34 -1.51 -7.96 0.85
CA LEU A 34 -2.66 -7.39 0.17
C LEU A 34 -2.43 -5.88 -0.04
N THR A 35 -2.72 -5.38 -1.22
CA THR A 35 -2.72 -3.94 -1.54
C THR A 35 -3.92 -3.61 -2.41
N VAL A 36 -4.47 -2.42 -2.21
CA VAL A 36 -5.66 -1.96 -2.90
C VAL A 36 -5.32 -0.76 -3.78
N ALA A 37 -5.77 -0.78 -5.03
CA ALA A 37 -5.66 0.34 -5.96
C ALA A 37 -6.65 0.16 -7.11
N ASP A 38 -7.11 1.26 -7.71
CA ASP A 38 -7.83 1.22 -8.98
C ASP A 38 -6.81 0.99 -10.12
N SER A 39 -6.65 -0.26 -10.56
CA SER A 39 -5.61 -0.65 -11.52
C SER A 39 -6.01 -0.36 -12.96
N ASN A 40 -7.31 -0.41 -13.24
CA ASN A 40 -7.86 -0.27 -14.59
C ASN A 40 -8.56 1.08 -14.82
N ASN A 41 -8.50 1.98 -13.83
CA ASN A 41 -9.06 3.33 -13.85
C ASN A 41 -10.59 3.34 -14.08
N ASP A 42 -11.30 2.36 -13.52
CA ASP A 42 -12.77 2.26 -13.63
C ASP A 42 -13.52 2.94 -12.46
N GLY A 43 -12.78 3.57 -11.55
CA GLY A 43 -13.28 4.23 -10.35
C GLY A 43 -13.54 3.27 -9.19
N ARG A 44 -13.23 1.98 -9.32
CA ARG A 44 -13.38 0.97 -8.28
C ARG A 44 -12.01 0.50 -7.83
N GLN A 45 -11.94 0.17 -6.55
CA GLN A 45 -10.72 -0.35 -5.97
C GLN A 45 -10.56 -1.84 -6.32
N ASP A 46 -9.40 -2.21 -6.84
CA ASP A 46 -9.00 -3.58 -7.15
C ASP A 46 -8.05 -4.12 -6.08
N LEU A 47 -8.04 -5.44 -5.92
CA LEU A 47 -7.22 -6.11 -4.93
C LEU A 47 -6.04 -6.83 -5.56
N PHE A 48 -4.83 -6.41 -5.21
CA PHE A 48 -3.60 -7.12 -5.50
C PHE A 48 -3.22 -8.04 -4.33
N ALA A 49 -2.79 -9.26 -4.65
CA ALA A 49 -2.29 -10.20 -3.67
C ALA A 49 -0.97 -10.83 -4.10
N VAL A 50 0.03 -10.77 -3.22
CA VAL A 50 1.28 -11.54 -3.32
C VAL A 50 1.10 -12.82 -2.52
N TRP A 51 1.28 -13.96 -3.18
CA TRP A 51 1.09 -15.29 -2.59
C TRP A 51 2.43 -15.91 -2.19
N ALA A 52 2.39 -16.78 -1.17
CA ALA A 52 3.57 -17.50 -0.70
C ALA A 52 4.16 -18.46 -1.76
N ASP A 53 3.33 -18.95 -2.68
CA ASP A 53 3.75 -19.77 -3.83
C ASP A 53 4.38 -18.95 -4.97
N GLY A 54 4.50 -17.62 -4.80
CA GLY A 54 5.12 -16.72 -5.75
C GLY A 54 4.17 -16.11 -6.77
N ARG A 55 2.87 -16.41 -6.76
CA ARG A 55 1.92 -15.71 -7.63
C ARG A 55 1.74 -14.27 -7.21
N LEU A 56 1.60 -13.39 -8.19
CA LEU A 56 0.96 -12.08 -8.04
C LEU A 56 -0.39 -12.17 -8.75
N THR A 57 -1.47 -11.84 -8.04
CA THR A 57 -2.82 -11.84 -8.60
C THR A 57 -3.51 -10.49 -8.45
N ILE A 58 -4.43 -10.19 -9.35
CA ILE A 58 -5.38 -9.08 -9.26
C ILE A 58 -6.82 -9.61 -9.27
N SER A 59 -7.67 -9.04 -8.41
CA SER A 59 -9.12 -9.24 -8.40
C SER A 59 -9.82 -7.90 -8.58
N PHE A 60 -10.56 -7.74 -9.66
CA PHE A 60 -11.22 -6.47 -9.98
C PHE A 60 -12.43 -6.19 -9.09
N GLY A 61 -12.56 -4.94 -8.65
CA GLY A 61 -13.72 -4.46 -7.90
C GLY A 61 -15.01 -4.47 -8.74
N GLN A 62 -16.15 -4.70 -8.08
CA GLN A 62 -17.47 -4.65 -8.70
C GLN A 62 -18.36 -3.62 -8.01
N ALA A 63 -19.34 -3.07 -8.73
CA ALA A 63 -20.23 -2.02 -8.23
C ALA A 63 -21.02 -2.41 -6.97
N ASN A 64 -21.28 -3.71 -6.78
CA ASN A 64 -21.96 -4.26 -5.60
C ASN A 64 -21.02 -4.49 -4.39
N GLY A 65 -19.76 -4.06 -4.49
CA GLY A 65 -18.74 -4.22 -3.46
C GLY A 65 -18.21 -5.64 -3.31
N THR A 66 -18.28 -6.46 -4.37
CA THR A 66 -17.63 -7.78 -4.45
C THR A 66 -16.41 -7.72 -5.37
N LEU A 67 -15.70 -8.84 -5.50
CA LEU A 67 -14.53 -8.98 -6.38
C LEU A 67 -14.81 -9.97 -7.51
N LYS A 68 -14.26 -9.72 -8.70
CA LYS A 68 -14.17 -10.72 -9.76
C LYS A 68 -13.16 -11.82 -9.39
N THR A 69 -13.26 -12.96 -10.07
CA THR A 69 -12.28 -14.05 -9.96
C THR A 69 -10.86 -13.54 -10.16
N ALA A 70 -9.95 -13.96 -9.29
CA ALA A 70 -8.56 -13.55 -9.32
C ALA A 70 -7.87 -13.98 -10.63
N GLN A 71 -7.13 -13.06 -11.22
CA GLN A 71 -6.27 -13.30 -12.39
C GLN A 71 -4.81 -13.36 -11.93
N THR A 72 -4.06 -14.37 -12.35
CA THR A 72 -2.61 -14.40 -12.11
C THR A 72 -1.92 -13.52 -13.15
N ILE A 73 -1.22 -12.49 -12.69
CA ILE A 73 -0.54 -11.48 -13.51
C ILE A 73 0.99 -11.58 -13.40
N GLY A 74 1.50 -12.52 -12.61
CA GLY A 74 2.93 -12.83 -12.55
C GLY A 74 3.27 -13.96 -11.60
N THR A 75 4.51 -14.43 -11.70
CA THR A 75 5.12 -15.48 -10.85
C THR A 75 6.46 -15.01 -10.29
N GLY A 76 6.97 -15.67 -9.25
CA GLY A 76 8.24 -15.32 -8.58
C GLY A 76 8.16 -14.11 -7.63
N TRP A 77 6.96 -13.69 -7.24
CA TRP A 77 6.70 -12.48 -6.45
C TRP A 77 6.85 -12.63 -4.94
N ALA A 78 6.95 -13.86 -4.42
CA ALA A 78 7.02 -14.15 -2.98
C ALA A 78 8.21 -13.49 -2.27
N GLN A 79 9.23 -13.03 -3.01
CA GLN A 79 10.40 -12.33 -2.49
C GLN A 79 10.25 -10.80 -2.41
N TYR A 80 9.16 -10.24 -2.94
CA TYR A 80 8.96 -8.80 -3.07
C TYR A 80 7.89 -8.27 -2.12
N ASP A 81 8.17 -7.12 -1.49
CA ASP A 81 7.11 -6.23 -1.02
C ASP A 81 6.66 -5.34 -2.19
N VAL A 82 5.35 -5.19 -2.37
CA VAL A 82 4.74 -4.49 -3.50
C VAL A 82 4.01 -3.23 -3.04
N VAL A 83 4.19 -2.12 -3.75
CA VAL A 83 3.39 -0.90 -3.62
C VAL A 83 2.78 -0.59 -4.98
N ILE A 84 1.47 -0.41 -5.05
CA ILE A 84 0.76 0.00 -6.26
C ILE A 84 0.58 1.51 -6.19
N THR A 85 1.12 2.25 -7.15
CA THR A 85 1.10 3.71 -7.10
C THR A 85 1.26 4.36 -8.46
N GLN A 86 0.73 5.58 -8.58
CA GLN A 86 0.86 6.44 -9.75
C GLN A 86 2.28 7.06 -9.84
N TRP A 87 3.30 6.21 -9.94
CA TRP A 87 4.71 6.60 -9.86
C TRP A 87 5.14 7.57 -10.97
N LYS A 88 4.56 7.43 -12.16
CA LYS A 88 4.74 8.33 -13.29
C LYS A 88 3.50 9.21 -13.45
N SER A 89 3.70 10.52 -13.40
CA SER A 89 2.68 11.52 -13.66
C SER A 89 2.14 11.35 -15.07
N GLY A 90 0.81 11.34 -15.21
CA GLY A 90 0.13 11.20 -16.50
C GLY A 90 0.04 9.77 -17.05
N SER A 91 0.59 8.75 -16.39
CA SER A 91 0.28 7.36 -16.77
C SER A 91 -1.22 7.07 -16.55
N ALA A 92 -1.85 6.33 -17.45
CA ALA A 92 -3.27 6.00 -17.32
C ALA A 92 -3.55 5.03 -16.15
N TYR A 93 -2.56 4.22 -15.78
CA TYR A 93 -2.69 3.16 -14.78
C TYR A 93 -1.55 3.23 -13.75
N PRO A 94 -1.80 2.84 -12.49
CA PRO A 94 -0.77 2.82 -11.46
C PRO A 94 0.25 1.71 -11.72
N SER A 95 1.51 2.01 -11.47
CA SER A 95 2.63 1.08 -11.61
C SER A 95 2.84 0.22 -10.35
N ILE A 96 3.63 -0.85 -10.47
CA ILE A 96 4.14 -1.58 -9.31
C ILE A 96 5.54 -1.06 -8.97
N VAL A 97 5.72 -0.65 -7.72
CA VAL A 97 7.04 -0.50 -7.10
C VAL A 97 7.28 -1.77 -6.26
N ALA A 98 8.28 -2.56 -6.65
CA ALA A 98 8.60 -3.85 -6.04
C ALA A 98 9.97 -3.81 -5.35
N LYS A 99 9.99 -4.07 -4.06
CA LYS A 99 11.21 -4.12 -3.24
C LYS A 99 11.59 -5.56 -2.95
N ASN A 100 12.75 -5.99 -3.45
CA ASN A 100 13.28 -7.31 -3.11
C ASN A 100 13.75 -7.30 -1.66
N ARG A 101 13.19 -8.18 -0.82
CA ARG A 101 13.49 -8.22 0.62
C ARG A 101 14.93 -8.63 0.92
N ALA A 102 15.51 -9.52 0.10
CA ALA A 102 16.85 -10.07 0.31
C ALA A 102 17.94 -9.19 -0.30
N THR A 103 17.79 -8.81 -1.58
CA THR A 103 18.83 -8.04 -2.29
C THR A 103 18.74 -6.54 -2.04
N GLY A 104 17.60 -6.05 -1.56
CA GLY A 104 17.34 -4.62 -1.38
C GLY A 104 17.24 -3.83 -2.68
N GLN A 105 17.12 -4.49 -3.84
CA GLN A 105 16.83 -3.84 -5.11
C GLN A 105 15.39 -3.34 -5.13
N LEU A 106 15.19 -2.12 -5.64
CA LEU A 106 13.88 -1.53 -5.87
C LEU A 106 13.62 -1.43 -7.37
N PHE A 107 12.53 -2.00 -7.82
CA PHE A 107 12.14 -2.03 -9.23
C PHE A 107 10.81 -1.32 -9.45
N LEU A 108 10.71 -0.63 -10.58
CA LEU A 108 9.48 -0.11 -11.14
C LEU A 108 9.02 -1.02 -12.27
N TYR A 109 7.76 -1.47 -12.23
CA TYR A 109 7.10 -2.16 -13.32
C TYR A 109 5.96 -1.26 -13.84
N PRO A 110 6.11 -0.67 -15.04
CA PRO A 110 5.06 0.16 -15.64
C PRO A 110 3.83 -0.68 -15.93
N ASN A 111 2.65 -0.18 -15.58
CA ASN A 111 1.38 -0.82 -15.94
C ASN A 111 0.93 -0.34 -17.32
N LEU A 112 0.72 -1.29 -18.23
CA LEU A 112 0.45 -1.01 -19.64
C LEU A 112 -1.05 -0.91 -19.94
N ASP A 113 -1.88 -1.69 -19.23
CA ASP A 113 -3.32 -1.81 -19.53
C ASP A 113 -4.20 -2.26 -18.34
N GLY A 114 -3.69 -2.13 -17.11
CA GLY A 114 -4.38 -2.54 -15.90
C GLY A 114 -4.08 -3.97 -15.45
N THR A 115 -3.52 -4.84 -16.31
CA THR A 115 -3.15 -6.22 -15.94
C THR A 115 -1.77 -6.66 -16.42
N ARG A 116 -1.27 -6.08 -17.52
CA ARG A 116 0.05 -6.37 -18.07
C ARG A 116 1.05 -5.32 -17.65
N PHE A 117 2.19 -5.77 -17.15
CA PHE A 117 3.28 -4.92 -16.71
C PHE A 117 4.46 -5.01 -17.67
N GLY A 118 5.04 -3.86 -18.00
CA GLY A 118 6.20 -3.75 -18.87
C GLY A 118 7.50 -4.21 -18.21
N THR A 119 8.58 -4.14 -18.97
CA THR A 119 9.94 -4.46 -18.49
C THR A 119 10.27 -3.64 -17.24
N ARG A 120 10.74 -4.34 -16.20
CA ARG A 120 11.13 -3.71 -14.94
C ARG A 120 12.33 -2.78 -15.11
N GLN A 121 12.33 -1.69 -14.37
CA GLN A 121 13.42 -0.72 -14.29
C GLN A 121 13.95 -0.70 -12.87
N GLN A 122 15.25 -0.86 -12.64
CA GLN A 122 15.80 -0.68 -11.30
C GLN A 122 15.85 0.82 -10.98
N ILE A 123 15.17 1.22 -9.91
CA ILE A 123 15.04 2.62 -9.47
C ILE A 123 15.73 2.86 -8.12
N GLY A 124 16.31 1.83 -7.50
CA GLY A 124 17.05 1.96 -6.26
C GLY A 124 17.75 0.68 -5.81
N SER A 125 18.60 0.83 -4.79
CA SER A 125 19.32 -0.23 -4.08
C SER A 125 19.36 0.07 -2.57
N GLY A 126 19.68 -0.93 -1.75
CA GLY A 126 19.78 -0.77 -0.29
C GLY A 126 18.45 -0.70 0.46
N TRP A 127 17.34 -1.12 -0.16
CA TRP A 127 16.00 -1.01 0.44
C TRP A 127 15.62 -2.20 1.34
N GLY A 128 16.42 -3.25 1.42
CA GLY A 128 16.02 -4.56 1.97
C GLY A 128 15.39 -4.49 3.37
N SER A 129 15.99 -3.68 4.25
CA SER A 129 15.56 -3.50 5.64
C SER A 129 14.41 -2.50 5.85
N LEU A 130 13.97 -1.81 4.79
CA LEU A 130 12.95 -0.76 4.87
C LEU A 130 11.55 -1.33 4.66
N THR A 131 10.57 -0.84 5.42
CA THR A 131 9.14 -0.96 5.05
C THR A 131 8.77 0.26 4.23
N ILE A 132 8.11 0.08 3.08
CA ILE A 132 7.79 1.18 2.16
C ILE A 132 6.29 1.32 1.93
N LEU A 133 5.85 2.54 1.69
CA LEU A 133 4.53 2.88 1.18
C LEU A 133 4.62 4.12 0.29
N ALA A 134 3.68 4.27 -0.63
CA ALA A 134 3.58 5.48 -1.44
C ALA A 134 2.75 6.55 -0.71
N ALA A 135 3.05 7.81 -0.96
CA ALA A 135 2.25 8.96 -0.56
C ALA A 135 2.70 10.18 -1.37
N ASP A 136 1.84 11.14 -1.66
CA ASP A 136 2.28 12.50 -2.00
C ASP A 136 2.47 13.26 -0.67
N PHE A 137 3.67 13.14 -0.08
CA PHE A 137 3.92 13.70 1.25
C PHE A 137 4.34 15.16 1.18
N ASP A 138 5.09 15.55 0.16
CA ASP A 138 5.51 16.95 0.00
C ASP A 138 4.43 17.85 -0.65
N GLY A 139 3.35 17.24 -1.17
CA GLY A 139 2.16 17.89 -1.71
C GLY A 139 2.40 18.54 -3.06
N ASP A 140 3.32 18.02 -3.87
CA ASP A 140 3.61 18.51 -5.21
C ASP A 140 2.81 17.80 -6.32
N LYS A 141 1.89 16.89 -5.93
CA LYS A 141 1.05 16.04 -6.79
C LYS A 141 1.81 14.95 -7.53
N LYS A 142 3.02 14.63 -7.10
CA LYS A 142 3.79 13.47 -7.55
C LYS A 142 3.91 12.50 -6.40
N GLN A 143 4.01 11.21 -6.74
CA GLN A 143 4.09 10.18 -5.73
C GLN A 143 5.51 10.10 -5.16
N ASP A 144 5.60 10.16 -3.85
CA ASP A 144 6.80 9.88 -3.07
C ASP A 144 6.75 8.45 -2.51
N LEU A 145 7.89 7.99 -1.99
CA LEU A 145 7.90 6.88 -1.04
C LEU A 145 8.19 7.39 0.36
N LEU A 146 7.42 6.89 1.32
CA LEU A 146 7.79 6.91 2.71
C LEU A 146 8.44 5.57 3.05
N ALA A 147 9.62 5.62 3.67
CA ALA A 147 10.37 4.44 4.04
C ALA A 147 10.64 4.43 5.55
N ARG A 148 10.14 3.40 6.23
CA ARG A 148 10.37 3.19 7.65
C ARG A 148 11.61 2.35 7.87
N THR A 149 12.54 2.86 8.67
CA THR A 149 13.72 2.14 9.14
C THR A 149 13.37 1.16 10.27
N SER A 150 14.28 0.23 10.58
CA SER A 150 14.13 -0.67 11.74
C SER A 150 14.09 0.08 13.08
N SER A 151 14.75 1.24 13.17
CA SER A 151 14.70 2.12 14.35
C SER A 151 13.38 2.90 14.48
N GLY A 152 12.48 2.82 13.49
CA GLY A 152 11.19 3.51 13.52
C GLY A 152 11.25 4.97 13.06
N GLN A 153 12.31 5.38 12.37
CA GLN A 153 12.32 6.64 11.63
C GLN A 153 11.55 6.46 10.32
N MET A 154 10.73 7.46 9.96
CA MET A 154 10.12 7.56 8.65
C MET A 154 10.95 8.52 7.80
N LEU A 155 11.49 8.03 6.70
CA LEU A 155 12.27 8.79 5.74
C LEU A 155 11.41 9.15 4.54
N LEU A 156 11.56 10.37 4.04
CA LEU A 156 10.92 10.84 2.81
C LEU A 156 11.83 10.61 1.61
N TYR A 157 11.30 9.92 0.60
CA TYR A 157 11.92 9.73 -0.69
C TYR A 157 11.09 10.38 -1.78
N ARG A 158 11.40 11.66 -2.09
CA ARG A 158 10.61 12.42 -3.05
C ARG A 158 10.72 11.89 -4.47
N GLY A 159 9.58 11.78 -5.14
CA GLY A 159 9.48 11.32 -6.52
C GLY A 159 9.69 12.45 -7.52
N THR A 160 10.22 12.13 -8.70
CA THR A 160 10.31 13.11 -9.80
C THR A 160 9.01 13.21 -10.60
N GLY A 161 8.10 12.24 -10.43
CA GLY A 161 6.93 12.03 -11.31
C GLY A 161 7.29 11.46 -12.69
N THR A 162 8.57 11.22 -12.98
CA THR A 162 9.06 10.69 -14.27
C THR A 162 9.63 9.28 -14.16
N GLY A 163 9.51 8.66 -12.99
CA GLY A 163 9.96 7.29 -12.74
C GLY A 163 11.16 7.16 -11.82
N GLY A 164 11.69 8.26 -11.28
CA GLY A 164 12.85 8.26 -10.38
C GLY A 164 12.61 9.06 -9.10
N PHE A 165 13.67 9.21 -8.32
CA PHE A 165 13.70 10.03 -7.11
C PHE A 165 14.44 11.34 -7.35
N ILE A 166 14.06 12.38 -6.64
CA ILE A 166 14.84 13.62 -6.56
C ILE A 166 16.18 13.32 -5.88
N SER A 167 17.27 13.87 -6.44
CA SER A 167 18.61 13.76 -5.87
C SER A 167 18.78 14.76 -4.73
N GLU A 168 18.54 14.33 -3.50
CA GLU A 168 18.59 15.17 -2.31
C GLU A 168 18.96 14.39 -1.05
N ALA A 169 19.28 15.12 0.03
CA ALA A 169 19.41 14.55 1.36
C ALA A 169 18.04 14.05 1.86
N ARG A 170 17.99 12.83 2.39
CA ARG A 170 16.75 12.23 2.89
C ARG A 170 16.36 12.84 4.23
N ARG A 171 15.16 13.43 4.27
CA ARG A 171 14.58 14.01 5.49
C ARG A 171 13.93 12.93 6.34
N VAL A 172 14.16 12.99 7.65
CA VAL A 172 13.33 12.27 8.62
C VAL A 172 12.05 13.06 8.81
N VAL A 173 10.92 12.47 8.42
CA VAL A 173 9.59 13.09 8.51
C VAL A 173 8.75 12.52 9.64
N GLY A 174 9.23 11.51 10.36
CA GLY A 174 8.56 11.00 11.55
C GLY A 174 9.44 10.05 12.36
N THR A 175 9.08 9.85 13.61
CA THR A 175 9.77 8.96 14.56
C THR A 175 8.74 8.13 15.35
N GLY A 176 9.19 7.09 16.05
CA GLY A 176 8.31 6.25 16.88
C GLY A 176 7.53 5.17 16.12
N TRP A 177 7.78 5.01 14.81
CA TRP A 177 7.09 4.04 13.95
C TRP A 177 7.49 2.57 14.22
N SER A 178 8.48 2.33 15.08
CA SER A 178 8.85 1.00 15.57
C SER A 178 7.74 0.36 16.42
N SER A 179 6.85 1.17 16.99
CA SER A 179 5.65 0.70 17.69
C SER A 179 4.54 0.18 16.77
N MET A 180 4.74 0.24 15.43
CA MET A 180 3.76 -0.21 14.44
C MET A 180 4.15 -1.57 13.85
N SER A 181 3.22 -2.52 13.89
CA SER A 181 3.36 -3.85 13.28
C SER A 181 2.90 -3.89 11.82
N HIS A 182 2.17 -2.87 11.36
CA HIS A 182 1.74 -2.71 9.96
C HIS A 182 1.66 -1.23 9.61
N ILE A 183 2.07 -0.88 8.39
CA ILE A 183 1.82 0.43 7.78
C ILE A 183 1.45 0.24 6.30
N SER A 184 0.46 0.98 5.83
CA SER A 184 0.10 1.05 4.41
C SER A 184 -0.53 2.40 4.09
N GLY A 185 -0.39 2.86 2.85
CA GLY A 185 -1.09 4.06 2.39
C GLY A 185 -2.58 3.79 2.27
N ILE A 186 -3.41 4.80 2.51
CA ILE A 186 -4.87 4.73 2.34
C ILE A 186 -5.41 6.04 1.79
N ALA A 187 -6.19 5.95 0.72
CA ALA A 187 -6.86 7.07 0.10
C ALA A 187 -8.34 7.11 0.52
N GLY A 188 -8.89 8.32 0.65
CA GLY A 188 -10.34 8.54 0.82
C GLY A 188 -10.90 8.27 2.22
N HIS A 189 -10.08 7.85 3.20
CA HIS A 189 -10.57 7.41 4.52
C HIS A 189 -11.44 8.45 5.24
N VAL A 190 -11.07 9.73 5.17
CA VAL A 190 -11.81 10.84 5.81
C VAL A 190 -12.53 11.72 4.80
N GLY A 191 -12.80 11.20 3.60
CA GLY A 191 -13.50 11.91 2.52
C GLY A 191 -12.69 11.99 1.24
N ALA A 192 -13.35 12.39 0.16
CA ALA A 192 -12.75 12.50 -1.16
C ALA A 192 -11.50 13.38 -1.15
N GLY A 193 -10.44 12.92 -1.82
CA GLY A 193 -9.14 13.62 -1.88
C GLY A 193 -8.29 13.51 -0.61
N SER A 194 -8.79 12.93 0.48
CA SER A 194 -7.94 12.65 1.65
C SER A 194 -6.95 11.53 1.37
N TYR A 195 -5.77 11.64 1.96
CA TYR A 195 -4.75 10.60 1.94
C TYR A 195 -4.10 10.47 3.31
N GLY A 196 -3.69 9.26 3.67
CA GLY A 196 -2.93 9.05 4.89
C GLY A 196 -2.29 7.68 4.97
N VAL A 197 -1.81 7.36 6.16
CA VAL A 197 -1.23 6.07 6.49
C VAL A 197 -2.15 5.34 7.47
N LEU A 198 -2.58 4.14 7.09
CA LEU A 198 -3.16 3.17 7.99
C LEU A 198 -2.02 2.49 8.75
N ALA A 199 -2.06 2.52 10.08
CA ALA A 199 -1.03 1.91 10.91
C ALA A 199 -1.65 1.07 12.01
N ARG A 200 -1.16 -0.16 12.18
CA ARG A 200 -1.51 -1.02 13.30
C ARG A 200 -0.37 -1.03 14.30
N SER A 201 -0.64 -0.74 15.57
CA SER A 201 0.36 -0.87 16.63
C SER A 201 0.72 -2.34 16.89
N THR A 202 1.82 -2.57 17.59
CA THR A 202 2.20 -3.91 18.08
C THR A 202 1.18 -4.50 19.04
N ASN A 203 0.46 -3.66 19.77
CA ASN A 203 -0.62 -4.07 20.68
C ASN A 203 -1.98 -4.25 19.98
N GLY A 204 -2.03 -4.10 18.65
CA GLY A 204 -3.23 -4.39 17.87
C GLY A 204 -4.27 -3.27 17.80
N ASN A 205 -3.94 -2.04 18.17
CA ASN A 205 -4.80 -0.87 17.90
C ASN A 205 -4.57 -0.38 16.46
N LEU A 206 -5.61 0.15 15.83
CA LEU A 206 -5.57 0.67 14.47
C LEU A 206 -5.64 2.19 14.49
N PHE A 207 -4.81 2.83 13.68
CA PHE A 207 -4.69 4.27 13.59
C PHE A 207 -4.70 4.74 12.13
N TYR A 208 -5.24 5.93 11.91
CA TYR A 208 -5.10 6.70 10.69
C TYR A 208 -4.21 7.92 10.96
N TYR A 209 -3.17 8.08 10.15
CA TYR A 209 -2.27 9.24 10.17
C TYR A 209 -2.51 10.05 8.89
N PRO A 210 -3.22 11.19 8.96
CA PRO A 210 -3.40 12.03 7.78
C PRO A 210 -2.06 12.51 7.25
N VAL A 211 -1.88 12.46 5.93
CA VAL A 211 -0.74 13.09 5.25
C VAL A 211 -1.21 14.44 4.75
N LEU A 212 -0.55 15.49 5.22
CA LEU A 212 -0.73 16.87 4.77
C LEU A 212 0.50 17.29 3.98
N ARG A 213 0.48 18.49 3.41
CA ARG A 213 1.65 19.04 2.70
C ARG A 213 2.84 19.16 3.65
N ASN A 214 3.87 18.35 3.43
CA ASN A 214 5.12 18.29 4.20
C ASN A 214 4.94 18.01 5.71
N SER A 215 3.80 17.45 6.14
CA SER A 215 3.53 17.24 7.57
C SER A 215 2.50 16.14 7.82
N TRP A 216 2.46 15.64 9.05
CA TRP A 216 1.40 14.74 9.51
C TRP A 216 0.25 15.56 10.09
N GLY A 217 -0.99 15.14 9.81
CA GLY A 217 -2.15 15.61 10.53
C GLY A 217 -2.28 14.95 11.91
N ALA A 218 -3.30 15.37 12.66
CA ALA A 218 -3.63 14.74 13.93
C ALA A 218 -3.99 13.26 13.72
N LYS A 219 -3.27 12.35 14.38
CA LYS A 219 -3.56 10.92 14.31
C LYS A 219 -4.92 10.62 14.93
N LEU A 220 -5.64 9.67 14.33
CA LEU A 220 -6.91 9.17 14.84
C LEU A 220 -6.75 7.69 15.19
N GLN A 221 -7.23 7.28 16.35
CA GLN A 221 -7.42 5.85 16.63
C GLN A 221 -8.77 5.43 16.04
N ILE A 222 -8.75 4.44 15.16
CA ILE A 222 -9.90 4.02 14.35
C ILE A 222 -10.27 2.54 14.62
N GLY A 223 -9.72 1.98 15.68
CA GLY A 223 -9.93 0.61 16.08
C GLY A 223 -9.13 0.26 17.33
N THR A 224 -9.76 -0.49 18.24
CA THR A 224 -9.18 -0.86 19.54
C THR A 224 -9.06 -2.38 19.62
N GLY A 225 -7.83 -2.90 19.74
CA GLY A 225 -7.54 -4.33 19.87
C GLY A 225 -8.04 -5.20 18.71
N GLY A 226 -7.65 -6.48 18.71
CA GLY A 226 -8.13 -7.50 17.77
C GLY A 226 -7.57 -7.42 16.35
N TRP A 227 -7.09 -6.25 15.90
CA TRP A 227 -6.54 -6.06 14.55
C TRP A 227 -5.24 -6.83 14.29
N GLN A 228 -4.55 -7.29 15.33
CA GLN A 228 -3.36 -8.13 15.19
C GLN A 228 -3.68 -9.52 14.62
N ALA A 229 -4.93 -9.99 14.73
CA ALA A 229 -5.38 -11.25 14.16
C ALA A 229 -5.59 -11.19 12.64
N LEU A 230 -5.56 -9.98 12.05
CA LEU A 230 -5.85 -9.76 10.65
C LEU A 230 -4.57 -9.45 9.87
N LYS A 231 -4.47 -10.00 8.66
CA LYS A 231 -3.62 -9.41 7.62
C LYS A 231 -4.36 -8.23 7.00
N LEU A 232 -3.72 -7.06 7.02
CA LEU A 232 -4.28 -5.82 6.52
C LEU A 232 -3.76 -5.54 5.10
N GLY A 233 -4.60 -4.90 4.31
CA GLY A 233 -4.28 -4.32 3.02
C GLY A 233 -5.15 -3.08 2.83
N SER A 234 -4.57 -2.04 2.24
CA SER A 234 -5.24 -0.79 1.89
C SER A 234 -4.63 -0.20 0.64
#